data_AF-A0A525JJ69-F1
#
_entry.id   AF-A0A525JJ69-F1
#
_cell.length_a   1.000
_cell.length_b   1.000
_cell.length_c   1.000
_cell.angle_alpha   90.00
_cell.angle_beta   90.00
_cell.angle_gamma   90.00
#
_symmetry.space_group_name_H-M   'P 1'
#
loop_
_entity.id
_entity.type
_entity.pdbx_description
1 polymer ?
#
loop_
_entity_poly.entity_id
_entity_poly.type
_entity_poly.pdbx_seq_one_letter_code
_entity_poly.pdbx_strand_id
1 'polypeptide(L)'
;MRPIRLHPPFDHGAALRVPPPSDARGWRTLWSWLGEEACAVIEGAAVQVRTPEGPVVARCGDWIVLSHSGSFHVAHAARGHDA
;
A
#
# COMPACT_ATOMS: atom_id res chain seq x y z
N MET A 1 21.15 -29.97 5.07
CA MET A 1 20.29 -29.15 4.19
C MET A 1 19.33 -28.37 5.07
N ARG A 2 19.36 -27.02 5.04
CA ARG A 2 18.35 -26.19 5.71
C ARG A 2 17.13 -26.11 4.78
N PRO A 3 15.89 -26.29 5.26
CA PRO A 3 14.72 -26.11 4.42
C PRO A 3 14.67 -24.64 3.97
N ILE A 4 14.62 -24.43 2.66
CA ILE A 4 14.29 -23.13 2.09
C ILE A 4 12.84 -22.88 2.53
N ARG A 5 12.62 -21.95 3.47
CA ARG A 5 11.29 -21.41 3.72
C ARG A 5 10.93 -20.62 2.47
N LEU A 6 10.30 -21.30 1.50
CA LEU A 6 9.50 -20.63 0.49
C LEU A 6 8.43 -19.89 1.29
N HIS A 7 8.54 -18.57 1.38
CA HIS A 7 7.43 -17.76 1.84
C HIS A 7 6.21 -18.20 1.02
N PRO A 8 5.06 -18.48 1.66
CA PRO A 8 3.86 -18.76 0.90
C PRO A 8 3.69 -17.63 -0.13
N PRO A 9 3.34 -17.95 -1.39
CA PRO A 9 3.16 -16.94 -2.41
C PRO A 9 2.20 -15.90 -1.86
N PHE A 10 2.60 -14.63 -1.91
CA PHE A 10 1.76 -13.57 -1.41
C PHE A 10 0.47 -13.60 -2.21
N ASP A 11 -0.65 -13.65 -1.50
CA ASP A 11 -1.99 -13.77 -2.07
C ASP A 11 -2.41 -12.40 -2.63
N HIS A 12 -1.89 -12.05 -3.82
CA HIS A 12 -2.19 -10.78 -4.46
C HIS A 12 -3.63 -10.78 -4.98
N GLY A 13 -4.50 -9.94 -4.42
CA GLY A 13 -5.82 -9.64 -4.98
C GLY A 13 -5.76 -8.41 -5.88
N ALA A 14 -6.37 -7.31 -5.45
CA ALA A 14 -6.37 -6.05 -6.18
C ALA A 14 -5.27 -5.10 -5.68
N ALA A 15 -4.73 -4.26 -6.56
CA ALA A 15 -3.71 -3.27 -6.20
C ALA A 15 -4.03 -1.91 -6.79
N LEU A 16 -3.92 -0.85 -5.97
CA LEU A 16 -3.96 0.53 -6.41
C LEU A 16 -2.65 1.22 -6.11
N ARG A 17 -2.25 2.11 -7.01
CA ARG A 17 -1.07 2.96 -6.81
C ARG A 17 -1.46 4.18 -6.00
N VAL A 18 -0.62 4.59 -5.07
CA VAL A 18 -0.80 5.87 -4.37
C VAL A 18 -0.57 7.00 -5.38
N PRO A 19 -1.59 7.83 -5.63
CA PRO A 19 -1.54 8.84 -6.68
C PRO A 19 -0.66 10.04 -6.28
N PRO A 20 -0.19 10.84 -7.25
CA PRO A 20 0.51 12.08 -6.96
C PRO A 20 -0.42 13.12 -6.30
N PRO A 21 0.12 14.10 -5.55
CA PRO A 21 -0.67 15.11 -4.86
C PRO A 21 -1.65 15.88 -5.77
N SER A 22 -1.30 16.06 -7.04
CA SER A 22 -2.10 16.80 -8.02
C SER A 22 -3.29 16.01 -8.58
N ASP A 23 -3.35 14.69 -8.36
CA ASP A 23 -4.40 13.84 -8.92
C ASP A 23 -5.57 13.63 -7.95
N ALA A 24 -6.42 14.66 -7.84
CA ALA A 24 -7.58 14.64 -6.96
C ALA A 24 -8.58 13.50 -7.27
N ARG A 25 -8.67 13.06 -8.54
CA ARG A 25 -9.55 11.95 -8.92
C ARG A 25 -8.99 10.63 -8.41
N GLY A 26 -7.69 10.39 -8.64
CA GLY A 26 -6.99 9.21 -8.13
C GLY A 26 -7.10 9.11 -6.62
N TRP A 27 -6.92 10.23 -5.90
CA TRP A 27 -7.09 10.27 -4.44
C TRP A 27 -8.50 9.87 -4.03
N ARG A 28 -9.55 10.41 -4.66
CA ARG A 28 -10.94 10.04 -4.36
C ARG A 28 -11.20 8.54 -4.57
N THR A 29 -10.69 7.98 -5.66
CA THR A 29 -10.80 6.54 -5.93
C THR A 29 -10.08 5.73 -4.86
N LEU A 30 -8.88 6.13 -4.46
CA LEU A 30 -8.12 5.46 -3.40
C LEU A 30 -8.86 5.49 -2.07
N TRP A 31 -9.40 6.64 -1.65
CA TRP A 31 -10.21 6.77 -0.43
C TRP A 31 -11.45 5.88 -0.46
N SER A 32 -12.18 5.88 -1.58
CA SER A 32 -13.36 5.04 -1.73
C SER A 32 -13.03 3.54 -1.69
N TRP A 33 -11.83 3.16 -2.13
CA TRP A 33 -11.41 1.76 -2.15
C TRP A 33 -10.90 1.28 -0.79
N LEU A 34 -10.16 2.13 -0.06
CA LEU A 34 -9.65 1.78 1.27
C LEU A 34 -10.74 1.81 2.35
N GLY A 35 -11.75 2.67 2.20
CA GLY A 35 -12.81 2.82 3.20
C GLY A 35 -12.24 3.17 4.58
N GLU A 36 -12.62 2.40 5.60
CA GLU A 36 -12.23 2.61 7.00
C GLU A 36 -10.77 2.23 7.31
N GLU A 37 -10.11 1.48 6.42
CA GLU A 37 -8.72 1.06 6.62
C GLU A 37 -7.73 2.20 6.34
N ALA A 38 -8.19 3.30 5.73
CA ALA A 38 -7.42 4.52 5.60
C ALA A 38 -7.56 5.38 6.86
N CYS A 39 -6.48 5.49 7.62
CA CYS A 39 -6.49 6.12 8.95
C CYS A 39 -6.32 7.65 8.88
N ALA A 40 -5.44 8.16 8.00
CA ALA A 40 -5.18 9.59 7.88
C ALA A 40 -4.44 9.95 6.57
N VAL A 41 -4.67 11.17 6.07
CA VAL A 41 -3.74 11.85 5.15
C VAL A 41 -2.61 12.44 6.01
N ILE A 42 -1.38 12.06 5.70
CA ILE A 42 -0.19 12.73 6.25
C ILE A 42 0.29 13.76 5.21
N GLU A 43 0.92 14.83 5.67
CA GLU A 43 1.52 15.85 4.80
C GLU A 43 2.36 15.22 3.67
N GLY A 44 2.31 15.82 2.48
CA GLY A 44 3.14 15.38 1.34
C GLY A 44 2.61 14.20 0.54
N ALA A 45 1.28 14.07 0.40
CA ALA A 45 0.63 13.03 -0.43
C ALA A 45 0.96 11.60 0.03
N ALA A 46 0.77 11.39 1.33
CA ALA A 46 0.90 10.09 1.97
C ALA A 46 -0.41 9.71 2.69
N VAL A 47 -0.69 8.42 2.74
CA VAL A 47 -1.83 7.83 3.43
C VAL A 47 -1.36 6.77 4.40
N GLN A 48 -1.89 6.79 5.61
CA GLN A 48 -1.69 5.70 6.56
C GLN A 48 -2.78 4.64 6.33
N VAL A 49 -2.35 3.41 6.10
CA VAL A 49 -3.20 2.25 5.86
C VAL A 49 -3.02 1.27 7.00
N ARG A 50 -4.11 0.76 7.57
CA ARG A 50 -4.04 -0.32 8.56
C ARG A 50 -3.71 -1.64 7.86
N THR A 51 -2.67 -2.32 8.33
CA THR A 51 -2.28 -3.66 7.88
C THR A 51 -2.30 -4.63 9.08
N PRO A 52 -2.25 -5.95 8.85
CA PRO A 52 -2.17 -6.94 9.93
C PRO A 52 -0.98 -6.75 10.88
N GLU A 53 0.13 -6.19 10.38
CA GLU A 53 1.33 -5.90 11.15
C GLU A 53 1.28 -4.54 11.87
N GLY A 54 0.26 -3.73 11.58
CA GLY A 54 0.06 -2.40 12.14
C GLY A 54 -0.17 -1.33 11.06
N PRO A 55 -0.33 -0.06 11.45
CA PRO A 55 -0.50 1.03 10.49
C PRO A 55 0.81 1.33 9.75
N VAL A 56 0.74 1.38 8.41
CA VAL A 56 1.87 1.65 7.51
C VAL A 56 1.58 2.89 6.67
N VAL A 57 2.59 3.73 6.46
CA VAL A 57 2.48 4.93 5.63
C VAL A 57 2.87 4.62 4.19
N ALA A 58 1.91 4.74 3.27
CA ALA A 58 2.13 4.63 1.83
C ALA A 58 2.25 6.03 1.21
N ARG A 59 3.28 6.26 0.41
CA ARG A 59 3.56 7.55 -0.24
C ARG A 59 3.25 7.48 -1.73
N CYS A 60 3.09 8.65 -2.37
CA CYS A 60 2.98 8.74 -3.82
C CYS A 60 3.96 7.80 -4.54
N GLY A 61 3.42 6.97 -5.43
CA GLY A 61 4.16 5.99 -6.21
C GLY A 61 4.21 4.58 -5.62
N ASP A 62 4.02 4.43 -4.31
CA ASP A 62 3.89 3.12 -3.64
C ASP A 62 2.62 2.40 -4.12
N TRP A 63 2.58 1.10 -3.89
CA TRP A 63 1.42 0.26 -4.16
C TRP A 63 0.74 -0.14 -2.86
N ILE A 64 -0.58 -0.07 -2.84
CA ILE A 64 -1.40 -0.67 -1.78
C ILE A 64 -2.10 -1.87 -2.40
N VAL A 65 -1.91 -3.03 -1.78
CA VAL A 65 -2.40 -4.33 -2.26
C VAL A 65 -3.42 -4.87 -1.26
N LEU A 66 -4.60 -5.23 -1.74
CA LEU A 66 -5.61 -5.98 -1.01
C LEU A 66 -5.46 -7.47 -1.34
N SER A 67 -5.21 -8.31 -0.34
CA SER A 67 -5.18 -9.76 -0.52
C SER A 67 -6.57 -10.36 -0.70
N HIS A 68 -6.71 -11.59 -1.22
CA HIS A 68 -8.03 -12.26 -1.25
C HIS A 68 -8.54 -12.57 0.16
N SER A 69 -7.64 -12.74 1.13
CA SER A 69 -7.98 -12.82 2.56
C SER A 69 -8.53 -11.50 3.15
N GLY A 70 -8.54 -10.40 2.39
CA GLY A 70 -9.14 -9.13 2.80
C GLY A 70 -8.22 -8.20 3.59
N SER A 71 -6.91 -8.43 3.56
CA SER A 71 -5.93 -7.60 4.27
C SER A 71 -5.20 -6.64 3.33
N PHE A 72 -4.94 -5.42 3.78
CA PHE A 72 -4.13 -4.47 3.05
C PHE A 72 -2.64 -4.60 3.37
N HIS A 73 -1.81 -4.39 2.36
CA HIS A 73 -0.35 -4.36 2.47
C HIS A 73 0.22 -3.25 1.60
N VAL A 74 1.34 -2.67 2.01
CA VAL A 74 2.03 -1.61 1.25
C VAL A 74 3.31 -2.17 0.65
N ALA A 75 3.42 -2.09 -0.68
CA ALA A 75 4.66 -2.35 -1.39
C ALA A 75 5.29 -1.02 -1.80
N HIS A 76 6.38 -0.67 -1.13
CA HIS A 76 7.08 0.57 -1.41
C HIS A 76 7.71 0.53 -2.80
N ALA A 77 7.50 1.59 -3.58
CA ALA A 77 8.19 1.71 -4.86
C ALA A 77 9.69 1.81 -4.60
N ALA A 78 10.48 1.08 -5.39
CA ALA A 78 11.93 1.21 -5.37
C ALA A 78 12.28 2.66 -5.69
N ARG A 79 12.64 3.41 -4.65
CA ARG A 79 13.32 4.69 -4.82
C ARG A 79 14.72 4.30 -5.22
N GLY A 80 15.13 4.65 -6.43
CA GLY A 80 16.53 4.55 -6.81
C GLY A 80 17.35 5.17 -5.68
N HIS A 81 18.15 4.34 -5.01
CA HIS A 81 19.21 4.81 -4.15
C HIS A 81 20.23 5.41 -5.12
N ASP A 82 20.03 6.67 -5.48
CA ASP A 82 21.08 7.48 -6.08
C ASP A 82 21.78 8.17 -4.90
N ALA A 83 22.71 7.40 -4.29
CA ALA A 83 23.76 7.86 -3.38
C ALA A 83 24.73 6.70 -3.11
#